data_AF-A0A524ED83-F1
#
_entry.id   AF-A0A524ED83-F1
#
_cell.length_a   1.000
_cell.length_b   1.000
_cell.length_c   1.000
_cell.angle_alpha   90.00
_cell.angle_beta   90.00
_cell.angle_gamma   90.00
#
_symmetry.space_group_name_H-M   'P 1'
#
loop_
_entity.id
_entity.type
_entity.pdbx_description
1 polymer ?
#
loop_
_entity_poly.entity_id
_entity_poly.type
_entity_poly.pdbx_seq_one_letter_code
_entity_poly.pdbx_strand_id
1 'polypeptide(L)'
;MVLIIVNGIYAISAGSITAFIWIFVLLKKLGSRFIENKSERIFHITAEFLMSIVAIIAGILLLLNETWGIYLFYLAMGLVLYASVNAIGIYREKYKMLVIVLAFTAVITLTLTALSIALLSI
;
A
#
# COMPACT_ATOMS: atom_id res chain seq x y z
N MET A 1 -20.85 7.84 -6.92
CA MET A 1 -19.97 9.02 -7.10
C MET A 1 -19.12 9.32 -5.86
N VAL A 2 -19.69 9.64 -4.68
CA VAL A 2 -18.91 9.94 -3.46
C VAL A 2 -17.98 8.79 -3.05
N LEU A 3 -18.46 7.55 -3.10
CA LEU A 3 -17.69 6.35 -2.74
C LEU A 3 -16.47 6.11 -3.67
N ILE A 4 -16.61 6.40 -4.96
CA ILE A 4 -15.52 6.30 -5.94
C ILE A 4 -14.42 7.31 -5.62
N ILE A 5 -14.81 8.54 -5.25
CA ILE A 5 -13.88 9.60 -4.85
C ILE A 5 -13.09 9.18 -3.61
N VAL A 6 -13.77 8.62 -2.59
CA VAL A 6 -13.12 8.13 -1.37
C VAL A 6 -12.09 7.05 -1.70
N ASN A 7 -12.45 6.07 -2.53
CA ASN A 7 -11.53 5.02 -2.96
C ASN A 7 -10.35 5.57 -3.76
N GLY A 8 -10.59 6.55 -4.64
CA GLY A 8 -9.55 7.21 -5.41
C GLY A 8 -8.53 7.93 -4.53
N ILE A 9 -9.02 8.73 -3.57
CA ILE A 9 -8.18 9.44 -2.60
C ILE A 9 -7.38 8.45 -1.73
N TYR A 10 -8.03 7.38 -1.27
CA TYR A 10 -7.38 6.36 -0.48
C TYR A 10 -6.23 5.69 -1.25
N ALA A 11 -6.46 5.27 -2.50
CA ALA A 11 -5.45 4.63 -3.33
C ALA A 11 -4.24 5.54 -3.60
N ILE A 12 -4.49 6.83 -3.91
CA ILE A 12 -3.42 7.82 -4.08
C ILE A 12 -2.63 7.97 -2.79
N SER A 13 -3.32 8.14 -1.65
CA SER A 13 -2.68 8.34 -0.36
C SER A 13 -1.81 7.15 0.02
N ALA A 14 -2.35 5.93 -0.10
CA ALA A 14 -1.66 4.69 0.21
C ALA A 14 -0.39 4.53 -0.65
N GLY A 15 -0.51 4.72 -1.96
CA GLY A 15 0.64 4.70 -2.86
C GLY A 15 1.67 5.78 -2.52
N SER A 16 1.26 7.04 -2.43
CA SER A 16 2.17 8.16 -2.12
C SER A 16 2.93 7.98 -0.81
N ILE A 17 2.28 7.48 0.25
CA ILE A 17 2.92 7.19 1.53
C ILE A 17 3.97 6.08 1.35
N THR A 18 3.62 4.98 0.68
CA THR A 18 4.57 3.88 0.44
C THR A 18 5.77 4.32 -0.40
N ALA A 19 5.56 5.05 -1.50
CA ALA A 19 6.66 5.62 -2.28
C ALA A 19 7.53 6.55 -1.43
N PHE A 20 6.93 7.42 -0.62
CA PHE A 20 7.67 8.32 0.26
C PHE A 20 8.53 7.57 1.27
N ILE A 21 8.00 6.52 1.90
CA ILE A 21 8.73 5.67 2.84
C ILE A 21 9.98 5.09 2.16
N TRP A 22 9.83 4.52 0.96
CA TRP A 22 10.96 3.91 0.26
C TRP A 22 11.98 4.92 -0.24
N ILE A 23 11.54 6.06 -0.79
CA ILE A 23 12.42 7.17 -1.15
C ILE A 23 13.22 7.60 0.07
N PHE A 24 12.57 7.79 1.22
CA PHE A 24 13.23 8.19 2.45
C PHE A 24 14.26 7.14 2.92
N VAL A 25 13.90 5.86 2.93
CA VAL A 25 14.80 4.75 3.30
C VAL A 25 16.03 4.71 2.40
N LEU A 26 15.85 4.87 1.09
CA LEU A 26 16.93 4.88 0.10
C LEU A 26 17.86 6.09 0.30
N LEU A 27 17.31 7.30 0.42
CA LEU A 27 18.08 8.54 0.62
C LEU A 27 18.86 8.54 1.94
N LYS A 28 18.26 8.03 3.01
CA LYS A 28 18.90 7.92 4.33
C LYS A 28 19.79 6.69 4.48
N LYS A 29 19.94 5.87 3.43
CA LYS A 29 20.71 4.61 3.43
C LYS A 29 20.33 3.71 4.60
N LEU A 30 19.05 3.70 4.98
CA LEU A 30 18.51 2.92 6.10
C LEU A 30 18.25 1.46 5.73
N GLY A 31 18.58 1.08 4.49
CA GLY A 31 18.41 -0.28 3.98
C GLY A 31 19.02 -1.33 4.91
N SER A 32 20.20 -1.10 5.49
CA SER A 32 20.87 -2.07 6.38
C SER A 32 20.13 -2.40 7.69
N ARG A 33 19.06 -1.68 8.02
CA ARG A 33 18.23 -1.95 9.21
C ARG A 33 17.22 -3.08 9.01
N PHE A 34 17.01 -3.51 7.78
CA PHE A 34 16.14 -4.64 7.45
C PHE A 34 16.92 -5.96 7.52
N ILE A 35 16.28 -7.00 8.03
CA ILE A 35 16.86 -8.35 8.26
C ILE A 35 17.24 -9.04 6.94
N GLU A 36 16.60 -8.63 5.84
CA GLU A 36 16.74 -9.18 4.50
C GLU A 36 18.17 -9.06 3.92
N ASN A 37 18.51 -10.00 3.04
CA ASN A 37 19.73 -9.94 2.23
C ASN A 37 19.69 -8.77 1.22
N LYS A 38 20.83 -8.43 0.60
CA LYS A 38 20.90 -7.29 -0.34
C LYS A 38 19.99 -7.47 -1.56
N SER A 39 19.96 -8.67 -2.15
CA SER A 39 19.11 -8.99 -3.30
C SER A 39 17.62 -8.95 -2.93
N GLU A 40 17.23 -9.65 -1.86
CA GLU A 40 15.85 -9.66 -1.33
C GLU A 40 15.31 -8.25 -1.11
N ARG A 41 16.10 -7.39 -0.46
CA ARG A 41 15.73 -5.99 -0.21
C ARG A 41 15.53 -5.18 -1.49
N ILE A 42 16.33 -5.41 -2.53
CA ILE A 42 16.13 -4.73 -3.82
C ILE A 42 14.79 -5.16 -4.41
N PHE A 43 14.51 -6.47 -4.47
CA PHE A 43 13.23 -6.97 -4.98
C PHE A 43 12.04 -6.48 -4.15
N HIS A 44 12.16 -6.47 -2.82
CA HIS A 44 11.15 -5.93 -1.92
C HIS A 44 10.83 -4.47 -2.25
N ILE A 45 11.85 -3.61 -2.28
CA ILE A 45 11.69 -2.18 -2.56
C ILE A 45 11.08 -2.00 -3.96
N THR A 46 11.56 -2.73 -4.96
CA THR A 46 11.02 -2.65 -6.32
C THR A 46 9.54 -3.05 -6.37
N ALA A 47 9.16 -4.14 -5.70
CA ALA A 47 7.78 -4.61 -5.66
C ALA A 47 6.85 -3.59 -5.00
N GLU A 48 7.24 -3.02 -3.87
CA GLU A 48 6.43 -2.02 -3.18
C GLU A 48 6.38 -0.68 -3.93
N PHE A 49 7.44 -0.32 -4.67
CA PHE A 49 7.42 0.86 -5.54
C PHE A 49 6.47 0.68 -6.73
N LEU A 50 6.47 -0.51 -7.36
CA LEU A 50 5.51 -0.84 -8.42
C LEU A 50 4.09 -0.84 -7.89
N MET A 51 3.85 -1.43 -6.72
CA MET A 51 2.56 -1.38 -6.03
C MET A 51 2.10 0.06 -5.80
N SER A 52 2.99 0.94 -5.32
CA SER A 52 2.69 2.36 -5.15
C SER A 52 2.28 3.03 -6.46
N ILE A 53 3.00 2.79 -7.56
CA ILE A 53 2.67 3.36 -8.87
C ILE A 53 1.29 2.90 -9.32
N VAL A 54 1.02 1.59 -9.22
CA VAL A 54 -0.29 1.01 -9.60
C VAL A 54 -1.41 1.61 -8.74
N ALA A 55 -1.21 1.80 -7.44
CA ALA A 55 -2.19 2.42 -6.55
C ALA A 55 -2.47 3.89 -6.90
N ILE A 56 -1.44 4.67 -7.20
CA ILE A 56 -1.61 6.08 -7.61
C ILE A 56 -2.36 6.17 -8.93
N ILE A 57 -1.96 5.38 -9.94
CA ILE A 57 -2.63 5.37 -11.25
C ILE A 57 -4.09 4.94 -11.08
N ALA A 58 -4.36 3.86 -10.31
CA ALA A 58 -5.72 3.42 -10.04
C ALA A 58 -6.57 4.52 -9.40
N GLY A 59 -6.02 5.21 -8.40
CA GLY A 59 -6.76 6.29 -7.74
C GLY A 59 -7.03 7.48 -8.65
N ILE A 60 -6.08 7.87 -9.51
CA ILE A 60 -6.28 8.91 -10.52
C ILE A 60 -7.39 8.50 -11.49
N LEU A 61 -7.37 7.27 -12.00
CA LEU A 61 -8.41 6.77 -12.91
C LEU A 61 -9.80 6.75 -12.27
N LEU A 62 -9.89 6.36 -11.00
CA LEU A 62 -11.15 6.44 -10.25
C LEU A 62 -11.66 7.88 -10.14
N LEU A 63 -10.78 8.85 -9.86
CA LEU A 63 -11.14 10.27 -9.77
C LEU A 63 -11.56 10.87 -11.13
N LEU A 64 -11.03 10.34 -12.22
CA LEU A 64 -11.43 10.69 -13.58
C LEU A 64 -12.70 9.96 -14.04
N ASN A 65 -13.29 9.10 -13.20
CA ASN A 65 -14.44 8.24 -13.52
C ASN A 65 -14.18 7.30 -14.72
N GLU A 66 -12.94 6.87 -14.91
CA GLU A 66 -12.60 5.90 -15.95
C GLU A 66 -13.10 4.51 -15.57
N THR A 67 -13.89 3.88 -16.46
CA THR A 67 -14.61 2.63 -16.18
C THR A 67 -13.69 1.44 -15.87
N TRP A 68 -12.48 1.44 -16.39
CA TRP A 68 -11.48 0.40 -16.13
C TRP A 68 -10.61 0.67 -14.89
N GLY A 69 -10.69 1.88 -14.31
CA GLY A 69 -9.96 2.26 -13.10
C GLY A 69 -10.29 1.36 -11.90
N ILE A 70 -11.50 0.82 -11.84
CA ILE A 70 -11.94 -0.09 -10.77
C ILE A 70 -11.17 -1.42 -10.76
N TYR A 71 -10.82 -1.97 -11.92
CA TYR A 71 -10.04 -3.20 -12.01
C TYR A 71 -8.60 -2.98 -11.54
N LEU A 72 -8.02 -1.83 -11.92
CA LEU A 72 -6.68 -1.47 -11.46
C LEU A 72 -6.67 -1.17 -9.95
N PHE A 73 -7.76 -0.60 -9.42
CA PHE A 73 -7.93 -0.41 -7.98
C PHE A 73 -7.97 -1.74 -7.23
N TYR A 74 -8.71 -2.75 -7.71
CA TYR A 74 -8.71 -4.08 -7.08
C TYR A 74 -7.32 -4.71 -7.05
N LEU A 75 -6.59 -4.63 -8.17
CA LEU A 75 -5.20 -5.10 -8.23
C LEU A 75 -4.32 -4.35 -7.22
N ALA A 76 -4.38 -3.02 -7.20
CA ALA A 76 -3.60 -2.19 -6.30
C ALA A 76 -3.87 -2.53 -4.82
N MET A 77 -5.14 -2.62 -4.43
CA MET A 77 -5.53 -2.90 -3.06
C MET A 77 -5.16 -4.32 -2.64
N GLY A 78 -5.20 -5.29 -3.55
CA GLY A 78 -4.67 -6.64 -3.30
C GLY A 78 -3.16 -6.62 -3.00
N LEU A 79 -2.38 -5.83 -3.74
CA LEU A 79 -0.95 -5.65 -3.49
C LEU A 79 -0.67 -4.93 -2.16
N VAL A 80 -1.45 -3.87 -1.84
CA VAL A 80 -1.36 -3.16 -0.56
C VAL A 80 -1.66 -4.09 0.62
N LEU A 81 -2.69 -4.93 0.50
CA LEU A 81 -3.03 -5.94 1.52
C LEU A 81 -1.88 -6.92 1.72
N TYR A 82 -1.37 -7.49 0.62
CA TYR A 82 -0.25 -8.42 0.67
C TYR A 82 0.97 -7.79 1.37
N ALA A 83 1.37 -6.58 0.96
CA ALA A 83 2.51 -5.87 1.56
C ALA A 83 2.29 -5.61 3.05
N SER A 84 1.09 -5.16 3.45
CA SER A 84 0.76 -4.87 4.84
C SER A 84 0.80 -6.11 5.73
N VAL A 85 0.28 -7.24 5.24
CA VAL A 85 0.34 -8.52 5.96
C VAL A 85 1.78 -9.01 6.07
N ASN A 86 2.54 -8.95 4.98
CA ASN A 86 3.94 -9.38 4.96
C ASN A 86 4.82 -8.55 5.90
N ALA A 87 4.57 -7.25 6.00
CA ALA A 87 5.34 -6.35 6.84
C ALA A 87 5.21 -6.66 8.35
N ILE A 88 4.07 -7.15 8.83
CA ILE A 88 3.87 -7.51 10.25
C ILE A 88 4.87 -8.58 10.69
N GLY A 89 5.17 -9.56 9.82
CA GLY A 89 6.08 -10.67 10.13
C GLY A 89 7.52 -10.23 10.40
N ILE A 90 7.95 -9.10 9.83
CA ILE A 90 9.33 -8.60 9.91
C ILE A 90 9.64 -7.97 11.28
N TYR A 91 8.64 -7.41 11.97
CA TYR A 91 8.85 -6.61 13.19
C TYR A 91 8.71 -7.39 14.50
N ARG A 92 8.75 -8.73 14.44
CA ARG A 92 8.45 -9.64 15.56
C ARG A 92 9.33 -9.47 16.81
N GLU A 93 10.52 -8.87 16.70
CA GLU A 93 11.55 -8.94 17.76
C GLU A 93 11.76 -7.68 18.62
N LYS A 94 10.99 -6.59 18.47
CA LYS A 94 11.16 -5.39 19.32
C LYS A 94 9.88 -4.91 19.97
N TYR A 95 10.01 -4.45 21.23
CA TYR A 95 9.02 -3.85 22.14
C TYR A 95 8.14 -2.71 21.57
N LYS A 96 8.29 -2.35 20.29
CA LYS A 96 7.41 -1.43 19.55
C LYS A 96 6.34 -2.15 18.72
N MET A 97 6.25 -3.48 18.85
CA MET A 97 5.31 -4.35 18.14
C MET A 97 3.87 -3.85 18.16
N LEU A 98 3.37 -3.36 19.30
CA LEU A 98 1.97 -2.96 19.41
C LEU A 98 1.61 -1.82 18.44
N VAL A 99 2.42 -0.76 18.38
CA VAL A 99 2.16 0.39 17.49
C VAL A 99 2.24 -0.01 16.02
N ILE A 100 3.20 -0.87 15.67
CA ILE A 100 3.39 -1.37 14.31
C ILE A 100 2.22 -2.25 13.89
N VAL A 101 1.81 -3.19 14.75
CA VAL A 101 0.66 -4.06 14.51
C VAL A 101 -0.61 -3.22 14.36
N LEU A 102 -0.87 -2.27 15.26
CA LEU A 102 -2.04 -1.40 15.16
C LEU A 102 -2.06 -0.58 13.87
N ALA A 103 -0.91 -0.05 13.43
CA ALA A 103 -0.81 0.68 12.18
C ALA A 103 -1.12 -0.22 10.97
N PHE A 104 -0.53 -1.41 10.90
CA PHE A 104 -0.81 -2.34 9.79
C PHE A 104 -2.22 -2.90 9.83
N THR A 105 -2.78 -3.18 11.01
CA THR A 105 -4.19 -3.56 11.16
C THR A 105 -5.10 -2.45 10.66
N ALA A 106 -4.83 -1.18 10.99
CA ALA A 106 -5.59 -0.05 10.48
C ALA A 106 -5.51 0.04 8.95
N VAL A 107 -4.33 -0.12 8.36
CA VAL A 107 -4.17 -0.16 6.89
C VAL A 107 -4.99 -1.28 6.29
N ILE A 108 -4.88 -2.51 6.82
CA ILE A 108 -5.65 -3.68 6.35
C ILE A 108 -7.16 -3.41 6.44
N THR A 109 -7.66 -2.93 7.58
CA THR A 109 -9.08 -2.64 7.78
C THR A 109 -9.57 -1.58 6.80
N LEU A 110 -8.80 -0.50 6.60
CA LEU A 110 -9.14 0.53 5.64
C LEU A 110 -9.13 -0.01 4.20
N THR A 111 -8.16 -0.85 3.84
CA THR A 111 -8.11 -1.46 2.50
C THR A 111 -9.29 -2.38 2.26
N LEU A 112 -9.65 -3.23 3.24
CA LEU A 112 -10.82 -4.10 3.14
C LEU A 112 -12.11 -3.29 3.03
N THR A 113 -12.24 -2.21 3.80
CA THR A 113 -13.39 -1.30 3.73
C THR A 113 -13.50 -0.67 2.34
N ALA A 114 -12.39 -0.17 1.80
CA ALA A 114 -12.35 0.43 0.47
C ALA A 114 -12.70 -0.58 -0.63
N LEU A 115 -12.24 -1.84 -0.50
CA LEU A 115 -12.61 -2.95 -1.38
C LEU A 115 -14.11 -3.28 -1.30
N SER A 116 -14.69 -3.36 -0.10
CA SER A 116 -16.14 -3.59 0.08
C SER A 116 -16.96 -2.47 -0.55
N ILE A 117 -16.55 -1.22 -0.36
CA ILE A 117 -17.19 -0.05 -0.98
C ILE A 117 -17.11 -0.13 -2.51
N ALA A 118 -15.97 -0.51 -3.05
CA ALA A 118 -15.77 -0.69 -4.49
C ALA A 118 -16.71 -1.76 -5.06
N LEU A 119 -16.84 -2.90 -4.37
CA LEU A 119 -17.71 -4.01 -4.79
C LEU A 119 -19.19 -3.61 -4.83
N LEU A 120 -19.63 -2.76 -3.89
CA LEU A 120 -20.99 -2.24 -3.83
C LEU A 120 -21.27 -1.13 -4.87
N SER A 121 -20.24 -0.63 -5.55
CA SER A 121 -20.33 0.46 -6.52
C SER A 121 -20.35 0.00 -7.99
N ILE A 122 -20.28 -1.31 -8.23
CA ILE A 122 -20.45 -1.97 -9.55
C ILE A 122 -21.95 -2.23 -9.76
#